data_AF-A0A2N0KPU9-F1
#
_entry.id   AF-A0A2N0KPU9-F1
#
_cell.length_a   1.000
_cell.length_b   1.000
_cell.length_c   1.000
_cell.angle_alpha   90.00
_cell.angle_beta   90.00
_cell.angle_gamma   90.00
#
_symmetry.space_group_name_H-M   'P 1'
#
loop_
_entity.id
_entity.type
_entity.pdbx_description
1 polymer ?
#
loop_
_entity_poly.entity_id
_entity_poly.type
_entity_poly.pdbx_seq_one_letter_code
_entity_poly.pdbx_strand_id
1 'polypeptide(L)'
;MVEYSPSEHTPTVDIHCHIIPGEFWKASESADGWFGAKISTRNGNSFIDTTDRLAGPIEPSWRLSIDERISHMESIGVDRQVLSTPPYFFNYHLDLRDGKESARSINEDLISITSARPDKFDALATIPFQDVDSAISELEWAMSYGMKGAELCTHVNGINFDDKMLWPLFEAAEHLGAFLFFHPHAPAGIDRMKDHYLANILGNPFENTIAVASIIFGGLLDRYSDLKLCFAHGGGYACFGAPRMNRGHL
;
A
#
# COMPACT_ATOMS: atom_id res chain seq x y z
N MET A 1 40.91 11.52 10.58
CA MET A 1 39.60 11.18 11.16
C MET A 1 38.65 12.26 10.70
N VAL A 2 37.63 11.92 9.90
CA VAL A 2 36.60 12.88 9.49
C VAL A 2 35.54 12.83 10.58
N GLU A 3 35.39 13.92 11.33
CA GLU A 3 34.31 14.06 12.30
C GLU A 3 32.97 14.07 11.54
N TYR A 4 32.13 13.08 11.84
CA TYR A 4 30.74 13.08 11.42
C TYR A 4 30.01 14.15 12.26
N SER A 5 29.68 15.28 11.62
CA SER A 5 28.74 16.25 12.17
C SER A 5 27.34 15.88 11.67
N PRO A 6 26.40 15.45 12.53
CA PRO A 6 25.02 15.25 12.10
C PRO A 6 24.44 16.57 11.59
N SER A 7 23.58 16.51 10.56
CA SER A 7 22.82 17.69 10.12
C SER A 7 21.90 18.16 11.25
N GLU A 8 21.82 19.47 11.50
CA GLU A 8 20.91 20.06 12.49
C GLU A 8 19.42 19.85 12.15
N HIS A 9 19.12 19.46 10.91
CA HIS A 9 17.76 19.18 10.42
C HIS A 9 17.44 17.69 10.50
N THR A 10 16.34 17.36 11.19
CA THR A 10 15.74 16.01 11.15
C THR A 10 14.82 15.96 9.93
N PRO A 11 14.99 15.02 8.99
CA PRO A 11 14.22 15.00 7.75
C PRO A 11 12.74 14.71 8.01
N THR A 12 11.87 15.46 7.34
CA THR A 12 10.44 15.17 7.24
C THR A 12 10.21 14.08 6.21
N VAL A 13 9.71 12.93 6.65
CA VAL A 13 9.45 11.77 5.79
C VAL A 13 7.94 11.52 5.69
N ASP A 14 7.42 11.54 4.46
CA ASP A 14 6.05 11.16 4.16
C ASP A 14 6.00 9.68 3.74
N ILE A 15 5.37 8.85 4.56
CA ILE A 15 5.29 7.40 4.36
C ILE A 15 3.98 6.94 3.72
N HIS A 16 3.04 7.86 3.45
CA HIS A 16 1.72 7.52 2.91
C HIS A 16 1.44 8.36 1.67
N CYS A 17 2.12 7.99 0.59
CA CYS A 17 1.99 8.66 -0.69
C CYS A 17 2.01 7.64 -1.84
N HIS A 18 1.14 7.89 -2.82
CA HIS A 18 0.87 6.94 -3.89
C HIS A 18 1.46 7.41 -5.21
N ILE A 19 1.98 6.48 -6.00
CA ILE A 19 2.33 6.72 -7.39
C ILE A 19 1.65 5.68 -8.29
N ILE A 20 1.03 6.16 -9.36
CA ILE A 20 0.42 5.28 -10.36
C ILE A 20 1.54 4.64 -11.18
N PRO A 21 1.54 3.31 -11.38
CA PRO A 21 2.56 2.62 -12.17
C PRO A 21 2.73 3.22 -13.56
N GLY A 22 3.97 3.37 -14.02
CA GLY A 22 4.27 3.95 -15.33
C GLY A 22 3.74 3.07 -16.46
N GLU A 23 3.86 1.75 -16.29
CA GLU A 23 3.32 0.77 -17.26
C GLU A 23 1.80 0.85 -17.39
N PHE A 24 1.05 1.18 -16.32
CA PHE A 24 -0.39 1.45 -16.43
C PHE A 24 -0.68 2.62 -17.38
N TRP A 25 0.08 3.71 -17.27
CA TRP A 25 -0.12 4.87 -18.13
C TRP A 25 0.19 4.54 -19.59
N LYS A 26 1.31 3.86 -19.85
CA LYS A 26 1.71 3.45 -21.21
C LYS A 26 0.68 2.53 -21.85
N ALA A 27 0.21 1.51 -21.12
CA ALA A 27 -0.82 0.59 -21.62
C ALA A 27 -2.14 1.33 -21.88
N SER A 28 -2.56 2.22 -20.96
CA SER A 28 -3.80 2.98 -21.12
C SER A 28 -3.80 3.92 -22.33
N GLU A 29 -2.63 4.27 -22.88
CA GLU A 29 -2.50 5.05 -24.11
C GLU A 29 -2.63 4.19 -25.39
N SER A 30 -2.37 2.88 -25.33
CA SER A 30 -2.40 1.96 -26.47
C SER A 30 -3.72 1.20 -26.66
N ALA A 31 -4.79 1.59 -25.94
CA ALA A 31 -6.11 0.95 -25.88
C ALA A 31 -6.15 -0.45 -25.21
N ASP A 32 -5.01 -1.04 -24.93
CA ASP A 32 -4.88 -2.26 -24.15
C ASP A 32 -4.95 -1.95 -22.66
N GLY A 33 -5.71 -2.74 -21.90
CA GLY A 33 -5.72 -2.60 -20.44
C GLY A 33 -4.39 -3.07 -19.83
N TRP A 34 -4.14 -2.70 -18.59
CA TRP A 34 -3.01 -3.18 -17.80
C TRP A 34 -3.54 -4.05 -16.68
N PHE A 35 -3.45 -5.38 -16.86
CA PHE A 35 -4.04 -6.37 -15.94
C PHE A 35 -5.52 -6.11 -15.61
N GLY A 36 -6.31 -5.79 -16.65
CA GLY A 36 -7.73 -5.45 -16.52
C GLY A 36 -8.03 -4.00 -16.14
N ALA A 37 -7.03 -3.24 -15.67
CA ALA A 37 -7.18 -1.81 -15.42
C ALA A 37 -7.11 -0.98 -16.71
N LYS A 38 -7.90 0.08 -16.83
CA LYS A 38 -7.90 0.98 -17.99
C LYS A 38 -8.34 2.38 -17.61
N ILE A 39 -8.13 3.35 -18.50
CA ILE A 39 -8.79 4.66 -18.37
C ILE A 39 -10.20 4.58 -18.97
N SER A 40 -11.20 4.98 -18.19
CA SER A 40 -12.57 5.19 -18.67
C SER A 40 -12.98 6.65 -18.54
N THR A 41 -13.87 7.12 -19.42
CA THR A 41 -14.38 8.49 -19.39
C THR A 41 -15.86 8.50 -19.03
N ARG A 42 -16.24 9.27 -18.02
CA ARG A 42 -17.64 9.48 -17.63
C ARG A 42 -17.90 10.97 -17.40
N ASN A 43 -18.95 11.51 -18.02
CA ASN A 43 -19.36 12.91 -17.89
C ASN A 43 -18.20 13.92 -18.10
N GLY A 44 -17.32 13.65 -19.07
CA GLY A 44 -16.18 14.50 -19.39
C GLY A 44 -14.95 14.33 -18.49
N ASN A 45 -15.01 13.49 -17.46
CA ASN A 45 -13.89 13.20 -16.56
C ASN A 45 -13.32 11.80 -16.82
N SER A 46 -12.00 11.68 -16.70
CA SER A 46 -11.29 10.38 -16.79
C SER A 46 -11.17 9.73 -15.42
N PHE A 47 -11.25 8.41 -15.39
CA PHE A 47 -11.17 7.57 -14.21
C PHE A 47 -10.28 6.36 -14.50
N ILE A 48 -9.55 5.90 -13.50
CA ILE A 48 -8.91 4.59 -13.53
C ILE A 48 -9.99 3.57 -13.19
N ASP A 49 -10.37 2.77 -14.18
CA ASP A 49 -11.35 1.71 -14.08
C ASP A 49 -10.60 0.39 -13.91
N THR A 50 -10.60 -0.11 -12.69
CA THR A 50 -10.18 -1.47 -12.35
C THR A 50 -11.42 -2.35 -12.25
N THR A 51 -11.28 -3.68 -12.38
CA THR A 51 -12.40 -4.62 -12.26
C THR A 51 -13.26 -4.36 -11.01
N ASP A 52 -12.65 -3.89 -9.92
CA ASP A 52 -13.30 -3.73 -8.62
C ASP A 52 -13.63 -2.28 -8.26
N ARG A 53 -13.01 -1.28 -8.91
CA ARG A 53 -13.12 0.12 -8.52
C ARG A 53 -12.94 1.08 -9.69
N LEU A 54 -13.83 2.07 -9.73
CA LEU A 54 -13.68 3.28 -10.53
C LEU A 54 -13.04 4.38 -9.67
N ALA A 55 -11.73 4.59 -9.81
CA ALA A 55 -10.96 5.60 -9.08
C ALA A 55 -10.85 6.90 -9.88
N GLY A 56 -11.22 8.02 -9.26
CA GLY A 56 -11.11 9.34 -9.87
C GLY A 56 -12.15 10.33 -9.38
N PRO A 57 -12.32 11.46 -10.09
CA PRO A 57 -11.68 11.78 -11.37
C PRO A 57 -10.14 11.86 -11.28
N ILE A 58 -9.43 11.51 -12.35
CA ILE A 58 -7.96 11.61 -12.42
C ILE A 58 -7.58 13.10 -12.34
N GLU A 59 -6.75 13.43 -11.36
CA GLU A 59 -6.24 14.78 -11.16
C GLU A 59 -4.87 14.96 -11.84
N PRO A 60 -4.49 16.18 -12.27
CA PRO A 60 -3.17 16.43 -12.85
C PRO A 60 -2.01 16.00 -11.94
N SER A 61 -2.19 16.09 -10.63
CA SER A 61 -1.23 15.67 -9.60
C SER A 61 -0.90 14.16 -9.63
N TRP A 62 -1.73 13.33 -10.28
CA TRP A 62 -1.49 11.88 -10.38
C TRP A 62 -0.48 11.52 -11.48
N ARG A 63 -0.16 12.49 -12.36
CA ARG A 63 0.76 12.34 -13.49
C ARG A 63 1.99 13.24 -13.41
N LEU A 64 2.33 13.73 -12.21
CA LEU A 64 3.55 14.49 -12.04
C LEU A 64 4.75 13.66 -12.49
N SER A 65 5.63 14.26 -13.29
CA SER A 65 6.98 13.76 -13.47
C SER A 65 7.72 13.72 -12.13
N ILE A 66 8.82 12.99 -12.08
CA ILE A 66 9.62 12.88 -10.85
C ILE A 66 10.12 14.26 -10.38
N ASP A 67 10.55 15.13 -11.30
CA ASP A 67 11.02 16.47 -10.95
C ASP A 67 9.89 17.39 -10.47
N GLU A 68 8.70 17.28 -11.05
CA GLU A 68 7.51 18.01 -10.57
C GLU A 68 7.07 17.52 -9.18
N ARG A 69 7.10 16.20 -8.92
CA ARG A 69 6.82 15.65 -7.59
C ARG A 69 7.81 16.19 -6.56
N ILE A 70 9.10 16.23 -6.89
CA ILE A 70 10.13 16.74 -5.97
C ILE A 70 9.94 18.23 -5.71
N SER A 71 9.66 19.01 -6.76
CA SER A 71 9.34 20.43 -6.60
C SER A 71 8.12 20.64 -5.70
N HIS A 72 7.10 19.79 -5.82
CA HIS A 72 5.94 19.80 -4.94
C HIS A 72 6.30 19.43 -3.50
N MET A 73 7.08 18.36 -3.28
CA MET A 73 7.58 17.97 -1.95
C MET A 73 8.31 19.12 -1.25
N GLU A 74 9.21 19.80 -1.97
CA GLU A 74 9.97 20.94 -1.46
C GLU A 74 9.05 22.12 -1.11
N SER A 75 8.00 22.36 -1.91
CA SER A 75 7.02 23.44 -1.64
C SER A 75 6.21 23.22 -0.36
N ILE A 76 6.08 21.98 0.11
CA ILE A 76 5.34 21.62 1.32
C ILE A 76 6.24 21.16 2.48
N GLY A 77 7.57 21.27 2.33
CA GLY A 77 8.53 20.92 3.38
C GLY A 77 8.69 19.42 3.63
N VAL A 78 8.45 18.58 2.63
CA VAL A 78 8.70 17.13 2.68
C VAL A 78 10.08 16.83 2.09
N ASP A 79 10.96 16.23 2.87
CA ASP A 79 12.34 15.94 2.46
C ASP A 79 12.42 14.61 1.69
N ARG A 80 11.68 13.60 2.14
CA ARG A 80 11.63 12.27 1.53
C ARG A 80 10.21 11.71 1.48
N GLN A 81 9.97 10.86 0.49
CA GLN A 81 8.74 10.09 0.35
C GLN A 81 9.04 8.59 0.29
N VAL A 82 8.25 7.80 0.99
CA VAL A 82 8.23 6.34 0.82
C VAL A 82 7.07 6.02 -0.12
N LEU A 83 7.39 5.70 -1.36
CA LEU A 83 6.43 5.50 -2.43
C LEU A 83 5.80 4.11 -2.36
N SER A 84 4.51 4.04 -2.65
CA SER A 84 3.79 2.78 -2.86
C SER A 84 2.72 2.92 -3.94
N THR A 85 2.13 1.81 -4.35
CA THR A 85 1.04 1.80 -5.34
C THR A 85 -0.29 2.10 -4.67
N PRO A 86 -1.21 2.82 -5.31
CA PRO A 86 -2.54 2.96 -4.73
C PRO A 86 -3.25 1.60 -4.58
N PRO A 87 -4.16 1.45 -3.58
CA PRO A 87 -4.68 0.15 -3.16
C PRO A 87 -5.45 -0.63 -4.22
N TYR A 88 -5.99 0.05 -5.24
CA TYR A 88 -6.68 -0.59 -6.35
C TYR A 88 -5.73 -1.28 -7.35
N PHE A 89 -4.43 -1.25 -7.12
CA PHE A 89 -3.42 -2.03 -7.83
C PHE A 89 -2.79 -3.15 -7.00
N PHE A 90 -3.33 -3.47 -5.81
CA PHE A 90 -2.90 -4.67 -5.08
C PHE A 90 -3.23 -5.96 -5.85
N ASN A 91 -4.31 -5.94 -6.64
CA ASN A 91 -4.62 -6.97 -7.64
C ASN A 91 -4.71 -8.41 -7.10
N TYR A 92 -5.12 -8.58 -5.83
CA TYR A 92 -5.28 -9.90 -5.22
C TYR A 92 -6.40 -10.74 -5.88
N HIS A 93 -7.29 -10.12 -6.64
CA HIS A 93 -8.35 -10.81 -7.39
C HIS A 93 -7.87 -11.48 -8.68
N LEU A 94 -6.70 -11.12 -9.20
CA LEU A 94 -6.15 -11.70 -10.42
C LEU A 94 -5.73 -13.15 -10.19
N ASP A 95 -5.70 -13.94 -11.26
CA ASP A 95 -5.03 -15.23 -11.20
C ASP A 95 -3.54 -15.05 -10.85
N LEU A 96 -2.93 -16.13 -10.33
CA LEU A 96 -1.60 -16.03 -9.75
C LEU A 96 -0.53 -15.57 -10.74
N ARG A 97 -0.63 -15.92 -12.03
CA ARG A 97 0.36 -15.50 -13.01
C ARG A 97 0.28 -13.98 -13.19
N ASP A 98 -0.92 -13.49 -13.48
CA ASP A 98 -1.15 -12.07 -13.75
C ASP A 98 -0.90 -11.22 -12.49
N GLY A 99 -1.25 -11.71 -11.30
CA GLY A 99 -0.93 -11.06 -10.03
C GLY A 99 0.56 -10.91 -9.76
N LYS A 100 1.37 -11.94 -10.05
CA LYS A 100 2.83 -11.89 -9.93
C LYS A 100 3.46 -10.94 -10.93
N GLU A 101 3.04 -11.01 -12.19
CA GLU A 101 3.54 -10.12 -13.25
C GLU A 101 3.19 -8.64 -12.95
N SER A 102 1.97 -8.39 -12.45
CA SER A 102 1.55 -7.06 -12.03
C SER A 102 2.38 -6.54 -10.86
N ALA A 103 2.55 -7.33 -9.79
CA ALA A 103 3.36 -6.94 -8.63
C ALA A 103 4.82 -6.65 -9.04
N ARG A 104 5.42 -7.52 -9.86
CA ARG A 104 6.79 -7.33 -10.36
C ARG A 104 6.92 -6.06 -11.18
N SER A 105 6.01 -5.81 -12.12
CA SER A 105 6.01 -4.61 -12.96
C SER A 105 5.93 -3.33 -12.12
N ILE A 106 5.08 -3.30 -11.09
CA ILE A 106 4.99 -2.17 -10.14
C ILE A 106 6.31 -1.97 -9.41
N ASN A 107 6.89 -3.06 -8.90
CA ASN A 107 8.10 -2.98 -8.10
C ASN A 107 9.31 -2.56 -8.93
N GLU A 108 9.44 -3.02 -10.18
CA GLU A 108 10.49 -2.59 -11.11
C GLU A 108 10.41 -1.09 -11.41
N ASP A 109 9.19 -0.56 -11.61
CA ASP A 109 8.97 0.88 -11.77
C ASP A 109 9.42 1.67 -10.52
N LEU A 110 9.05 1.21 -9.32
CA LEU A 110 9.45 1.82 -8.05
C LEU A 110 10.98 1.75 -7.84
N ILE A 111 11.62 0.64 -8.19
CA ILE A 111 13.08 0.48 -8.14
C ILE A 111 13.76 1.47 -9.09
N SER A 112 13.22 1.66 -10.30
CA SER A 112 13.74 2.64 -11.26
C SER A 112 13.72 4.05 -10.68
N ILE A 113 12.61 4.45 -10.05
CA ILE A 113 12.45 5.78 -9.44
C ILE A 113 13.39 5.98 -8.26
N THR A 114 13.42 5.02 -7.32
CA THR A 114 14.27 5.09 -6.13
C THR A 114 15.75 5.03 -6.46
N SER A 115 16.14 4.28 -7.50
CA SER A 115 17.53 4.26 -8.00
C SER A 115 17.93 5.56 -8.68
N ALA A 116 17.00 6.23 -9.36
CA ALA A 116 17.27 7.51 -10.00
C ALA A 116 17.40 8.66 -8.99
N ARG A 117 16.63 8.63 -7.90
CA ARG A 117 16.58 9.68 -6.85
C ARG A 117 16.59 9.11 -5.42
N PRO A 118 17.67 8.41 -5.02
CA PRO A 118 17.77 7.76 -3.70
C PRO A 118 17.87 8.75 -2.53
N ASP A 119 18.17 10.01 -2.84
CA ASP A 119 18.16 11.13 -1.89
C ASP A 119 16.74 11.55 -1.50
N LYS A 120 15.75 11.32 -2.38
CA LYS A 120 14.36 11.77 -2.21
C LYS A 120 13.37 10.64 -1.94
N PHE A 121 13.62 9.44 -2.43
CA PHE A 121 12.64 8.36 -2.38
C PHE A 121 13.17 7.08 -1.74
N ASP A 122 12.27 6.44 -1.01
CA ASP A 122 12.27 5.02 -0.68
C ASP A 122 10.98 4.40 -1.25
N ALA A 123 10.81 3.08 -1.14
CA ALA A 123 9.60 2.42 -1.62
C ALA A 123 9.16 1.25 -0.72
N LEU A 124 7.85 0.98 -0.77
CA LEU A 124 7.22 -0.23 -0.26
C LEU A 124 6.72 -1.05 -1.44
N ALA A 125 7.02 -2.35 -1.41
CA ALA A 125 6.66 -3.29 -2.44
C ALA A 125 5.15 -3.54 -2.49
N THR A 126 4.66 -3.78 -3.70
CA THR A 126 3.42 -4.53 -3.92
C THR A 126 3.76 -6.01 -3.96
N ILE A 127 3.03 -6.84 -3.24
CA ILE A 127 3.25 -8.30 -3.22
C ILE A 127 1.98 -9.06 -3.61
N PRO A 128 2.06 -10.18 -4.33
CA PRO A 128 0.89 -10.95 -4.77
C PRO A 128 0.31 -11.81 -3.63
N PHE A 129 -0.28 -11.17 -2.61
CA PHE A 129 -0.65 -11.81 -1.34
C PHE A 129 -1.82 -12.80 -1.43
N GLN A 130 -2.48 -12.92 -2.58
CA GLN A 130 -3.39 -14.04 -2.83
C GLN A 130 -2.71 -15.41 -2.76
N ASP A 131 -1.36 -15.45 -2.86
CA ASP A 131 -0.53 -16.63 -2.68
C ASP A 131 0.66 -16.30 -1.75
N VAL A 132 0.72 -16.98 -0.61
CA VAL A 132 1.66 -16.64 0.47
C VAL A 132 3.12 -16.87 0.05
N ASP A 133 3.41 -17.96 -0.64
CA ASP A 133 4.78 -18.28 -1.08
C ASP A 133 5.29 -17.28 -2.12
N SER A 134 4.44 -16.88 -3.07
CA SER A 134 4.77 -15.85 -4.06
C SER A 134 4.93 -14.47 -3.41
N ALA A 135 4.12 -14.15 -2.39
CA ALA A 135 4.23 -12.90 -1.66
C ALA A 135 5.54 -12.79 -0.85
N ILE A 136 5.95 -13.88 -0.18
CA ILE A 136 7.24 -13.97 0.51
C ILE A 136 8.37 -13.79 -0.49
N SER A 137 8.34 -14.54 -1.60
CA SER A 137 9.38 -14.48 -2.63
C SER A 137 9.53 -13.07 -3.23
N GLU A 138 8.42 -12.38 -3.46
CA GLU A 138 8.43 -11.01 -4.00
C GLU A 138 8.92 -9.99 -2.96
N LEU A 139 8.55 -10.15 -1.68
CA LEU A 139 9.04 -9.31 -0.58
C LEU A 139 10.56 -9.44 -0.42
N GLU A 140 11.09 -10.66 -0.37
CA GLU A 140 12.52 -10.94 -0.29
C GLU A 140 13.27 -10.32 -1.47
N TRP A 141 12.76 -10.52 -2.69
CA TRP A 141 13.33 -9.93 -3.90
C TRP A 141 13.32 -8.41 -3.82
N ALA A 142 12.18 -7.77 -3.56
CA ALA A 142 12.07 -6.31 -3.54
C ALA A 142 12.99 -5.67 -2.47
N MET A 143 13.09 -6.28 -1.28
CA MET A 143 13.99 -5.81 -0.23
C MET A 143 15.47 -5.98 -0.60
N SER A 144 15.83 -6.99 -1.39
CA SER A 144 17.20 -7.12 -1.93
C SER A 144 17.60 -5.97 -2.88
N TYR A 145 16.62 -5.27 -3.46
CA TYR A 145 16.81 -4.04 -4.24
C TYR A 145 16.66 -2.75 -3.40
N GLY A 146 16.56 -2.87 -2.08
CA GLY A 146 16.61 -1.73 -1.16
C GLY A 146 15.25 -1.16 -0.74
N MET A 147 14.13 -1.75 -1.18
CA MET A 147 12.81 -1.43 -0.65
C MET A 147 12.73 -1.68 0.87
N LYS A 148 11.87 -0.93 1.57
CA LYS A 148 11.82 -0.95 3.05
C LYS A 148 10.81 -1.93 3.64
N GLY A 149 10.05 -2.60 2.79
CA GLY A 149 9.02 -3.57 3.15
C GLY A 149 7.92 -3.56 2.10
N ALA A 150 6.66 -3.66 2.51
CA ALA A 150 5.51 -3.76 1.61
C ALA A 150 4.31 -2.94 2.10
N GLU A 151 3.51 -2.47 1.14
CA GLU A 151 2.15 -2.00 1.41
C GLU A 151 1.16 -3.15 1.15
N LEU A 152 0.28 -3.39 2.11
CA LEU A 152 -0.68 -4.49 2.11
C LEU A 152 -2.11 -3.95 2.17
N CYS A 153 -3.04 -4.67 1.56
CA CYS A 153 -4.45 -4.46 1.87
C CYS A 153 -4.75 -4.80 3.34
N THR A 154 -5.84 -4.28 3.91
CA THR A 154 -6.34 -4.65 5.25
C THR A 154 -6.91 -6.07 5.33
N HIS A 155 -7.04 -6.77 4.20
CA HIS A 155 -7.45 -8.17 4.11
C HIS A 155 -6.88 -8.79 2.82
N VAL A 156 -6.83 -10.12 2.75
CA VAL A 156 -6.49 -10.85 1.52
C VAL A 156 -7.75 -11.49 0.97
N ASN A 157 -8.37 -10.88 -0.06
CA ASN A 157 -9.63 -11.39 -0.65
C ASN A 157 -10.74 -11.72 0.39
N GLY A 158 -10.88 -10.88 1.41
CA GLY A 158 -11.82 -11.07 2.52
C GLY A 158 -11.31 -11.92 3.69
N ILE A 159 -10.11 -12.47 3.61
CA ILE A 159 -9.44 -13.20 4.70
C ILE A 159 -8.74 -12.19 5.62
N ASN A 160 -9.03 -12.30 6.92
CA ASN A 160 -8.43 -11.47 7.97
C ASN A 160 -7.10 -12.07 8.48
N PHE A 161 -6.32 -11.26 9.19
CA PHE A 161 -4.96 -11.64 9.63
C PHE A 161 -4.90 -12.51 10.89
N ASP A 162 -6.04 -12.82 11.50
CA ASP A 162 -6.17 -13.91 12.48
C ASP A 162 -6.16 -15.30 11.83
N ASP A 163 -6.30 -15.38 10.50
CA ASP A 163 -6.08 -16.63 9.77
C ASP A 163 -4.58 -16.96 9.66
N LYS A 164 -4.20 -18.05 10.32
CA LYS A 164 -2.81 -18.52 10.39
C LYS A 164 -2.24 -18.96 9.04
N MET A 165 -3.07 -19.15 8.02
CA MET A 165 -2.57 -19.42 6.67
C MET A 165 -1.74 -18.25 6.13
N LEU A 166 -1.99 -17.02 6.57
CA LEU A 166 -1.27 -15.81 6.15
C LEU A 166 0.01 -15.55 6.95
N TRP A 167 0.18 -16.22 8.10
CA TRP A 167 1.27 -15.97 9.05
C TRP A 167 2.68 -16.21 8.52
N PRO A 168 2.93 -17.14 7.55
CA PRO A 168 4.26 -17.29 6.98
C PRO A 168 4.81 -15.99 6.33
N LEU A 169 3.96 -15.12 5.78
CA LEU A 169 4.42 -13.81 5.30
C LEU A 169 4.95 -12.96 6.44
N PHE A 170 4.24 -12.93 7.56
CA PHE A 170 4.62 -12.13 8.72
C PHE A 170 5.90 -12.64 9.38
N GLU A 171 6.10 -13.95 9.43
CA GLU A 171 7.37 -14.55 9.85
C GLU A 171 8.53 -14.11 8.96
N ALA A 172 8.36 -14.16 7.64
CA ALA A 172 9.37 -13.69 6.70
C ALA A 172 9.62 -12.18 6.85
N ALA A 173 8.57 -11.38 6.99
CA ALA A 173 8.66 -9.94 7.18
C ALA A 173 9.42 -9.57 8.46
N GLU A 174 9.19 -10.27 9.57
CA GLU A 174 9.94 -10.09 10.81
C GLU A 174 11.43 -10.41 10.62
N HIS A 175 11.76 -11.57 10.03
CA HIS A 175 13.14 -11.95 9.73
C HIS A 175 13.87 -10.96 8.83
N LEU A 176 13.17 -10.39 7.84
CA LEU A 176 13.71 -9.37 6.94
C LEU A 176 13.78 -7.98 7.60
N GLY A 177 13.11 -7.78 8.74
CA GLY A 177 12.94 -6.48 9.39
C GLY A 177 12.09 -5.50 8.56
N ALA A 178 11.19 -6.04 7.73
CA ALA A 178 10.33 -5.32 6.80
C ALA A 178 9.33 -4.41 7.50
N PHE A 179 9.13 -3.21 6.96
CA PHE A 179 8.05 -2.32 7.36
C PHE A 179 6.78 -2.66 6.57
N LEU A 180 5.72 -3.07 7.26
CA LEU A 180 4.44 -3.40 6.65
C LEU A 180 3.46 -2.25 6.88
N PHE A 181 3.07 -1.59 5.80
CA PHE A 181 2.06 -0.52 5.80
C PHE A 181 0.72 -1.08 5.32
N PHE A 182 -0.33 -0.97 6.13
CA PHE A 182 -1.66 -1.47 5.79
C PHE A 182 -2.54 -0.34 5.27
N HIS A 183 -3.10 -0.53 4.09
CA HIS A 183 -4.03 0.40 3.49
C HIS A 183 -5.35 -0.29 3.16
N PRO A 184 -6.50 0.30 3.54
CA PRO A 184 -7.79 -0.29 3.24
C PRO A 184 -8.11 -0.24 1.74
N HIS A 185 -8.71 -1.32 1.26
CA HIS A 185 -9.37 -1.43 -0.03
C HIS A 185 -10.62 -2.30 0.13
N ALA A 186 -11.62 -2.12 -0.73
CA ALA A 186 -12.86 -2.92 -0.75
C ALA A 186 -13.52 -3.16 0.64
N PRO A 187 -13.90 -2.11 1.39
CA PRO A 187 -14.34 -2.26 2.77
C PRO A 187 -15.56 -3.14 2.98
N ALA A 188 -15.62 -3.84 4.11
CA ALA A 188 -16.76 -4.63 4.53
C ALA A 188 -18.05 -3.79 4.56
N GLY A 189 -19.13 -4.35 4.03
CA GLY A 189 -20.43 -3.67 3.94
C GLY A 189 -20.48 -2.54 2.91
N ILE A 190 -19.57 -2.51 1.93
CA ILE A 190 -19.53 -1.51 0.85
C ILE A 190 -20.87 -1.37 0.11
N ASP A 191 -21.67 -2.44 0.04
CA ASP A 191 -22.98 -2.44 -0.58
C ASP A 191 -23.95 -1.43 0.05
N ARG A 192 -23.76 -1.11 1.34
CA ARG A 192 -24.52 -0.12 2.11
C ARG A 192 -23.91 1.28 2.08
N MET A 193 -22.76 1.45 1.43
CA MET A 193 -21.94 2.67 1.48
C MET A 193 -21.68 3.29 0.10
N LYS A 194 -22.58 3.02 -0.87
CA LYS A 194 -22.45 3.48 -2.27
C LYS A 194 -22.62 4.99 -2.45
N ASP A 195 -23.38 5.63 -1.55
CA ASP A 195 -23.69 7.05 -1.63
C ASP A 195 -22.84 7.89 -0.67
N HIS A 196 -22.87 9.21 -0.85
CA HIS A 196 -22.27 10.21 0.06
C HIS A 196 -20.79 9.98 0.42
N TYR A 197 -20.04 9.29 -0.45
CA TYR A 197 -18.64 8.96 -0.21
C TYR A 197 -18.40 8.11 1.05
N LEU A 198 -19.44 7.42 1.55
CA LEU A 198 -19.42 6.67 2.81
C LEU A 198 -18.37 5.57 2.82
N ALA A 199 -18.12 4.91 1.69
CA ALA A 199 -17.08 3.88 1.59
C ALA A 199 -15.70 4.44 1.97
N ASN A 200 -15.42 5.71 1.65
CA ASN A 200 -14.15 6.33 1.98
C ASN A 200 -14.12 6.94 3.40
N ILE A 201 -15.18 7.65 3.81
CA ILE A 201 -15.18 8.35 5.11
C ILE A 201 -15.55 7.46 6.30
N LEU A 202 -16.24 6.34 6.08
CA LEU A 202 -16.58 5.36 7.12
C LEU A 202 -15.95 4.00 6.86
N GLY A 203 -16.11 3.48 5.63
CA GLY A 203 -15.68 2.12 5.29
C GLY A 203 -14.17 1.91 5.45
N ASN A 204 -13.35 2.72 4.79
CA ASN A 204 -11.89 2.60 4.85
C ASN A 204 -11.32 2.70 6.29
N PRO A 205 -11.70 3.69 7.12
CA PRO A 205 -11.30 3.69 8.53
C PRO A 205 -11.81 2.48 9.33
N PHE A 206 -13.00 1.97 9.03
CA PHE A 206 -13.53 0.79 9.71
C PHE A 206 -12.76 -0.47 9.33
N GLU A 207 -12.36 -0.64 8.08
CA GLU A 207 -11.48 -1.73 7.63
C GLU A 207 -10.15 -1.78 8.37
N ASN A 208 -9.48 -0.64 8.53
CA ASN A 208 -8.28 -0.57 9.36
C ASN A 208 -8.54 -1.07 10.79
N THR A 209 -9.73 -0.77 11.33
CA THR A 209 -10.12 -1.22 12.66
C THR A 209 -10.29 -2.73 12.73
N ILE A 210 -10.87 -3.35 11.69
CA ILE A 210 -11.00 -4.81 11.57
C ILE A 210 -9.60 -5.46 11.48
N ALA A 211 -8.72 -4.94 10.63
CA ALA A 211 -7.36 -5.46 10.47
C ALA A 211 -6.57 -5.39 11.79
N VAL A 212 -6.58 -4.24 12.47
CA VAL A 212 -5.92 -4.08 13.78
C VAL A 212 -6.50 -5.05 14.81
N ALA A 213 -7.83 -5.18 14.89
CA ALA A 213 -8.47 -6.08 15.83
C ALA A 213 -8.14 -7.56 15.54
N SER A 214 -8.16 -7.99 14.28
CA SER A 214 -7.80 -9.37 13.89
C SER A 214 -6.34 -9.70 14.20
N ILE A 215 -5.41 -8.77 13.97
CA ILE A 215 -3.99 -8.95 14.30
C ILE A 215 -3.77 -9.11 15.80
N ILE A 216 -4.39 -8.24 16.60
CA ILE A 216 -4.26 -8.27 18.07
C ILE A 216 -4.93 -9.54 18.63
N PHE A 217 -6.19 -9.79 18.29
CA PHE A 217 -6.93 -10.92 18.87
C PHE A 217 -6.52 -12.27 18.29
N GLY A 218 -5.98 -12.30 17.08
CA GLY A 218 -5.38 -13.50 16.49
C GLY A 218 -4.08 -13.92 17.16
N GLY A 219 -3.46 -13.06 17.97
CA GLY A 219 -2.18 -13.31 18.63
C GLY A 219 -0.98 -13.25 17.68
N LEU A 220 -1.10 -12.54 16.55
CA LEU A 220 -0.01 -12.40 15.58
C LEU A 220 1.20 -11.71 16.23
N LEU A 221 0.95 -10.60 16.95
CA LEU A 221 1.99 -9.85 17.65
C LEU A 221 2.52 -10.56 18.91
N ASP A 222 1.76 -11.52 19.47
CA ASP A 222 2.25 -12.37 20.56
C ASP A 222 3.29 -13.39 20.04
N ARG A 223 3.15 -13.80 18.78
CA ARG A 223 4.06 -14.76 18.13
C ARG A 223 5.26 -14.09 17.47
N TYR A 224 5.03 -12.95 16.81
CA TYR A 224 6.02 -12.21 16.04
C TYR A 224 6.09 -10.77 16.58
N SER A 225 6.80 -10.60 17.69
CA SER A 225 6.83 -9.36 18.49
C SER A 225 7.68 -8.25 17.91
N ASP A 226 8.57 -8.55 16.96
CA ASP A 226 9.50 -7.60 16.32
C ASP A 226 8.95 -7.06 14.98
N LEU A 227 7.74 -7.46 14.60
CA LEU A 227 7.02 -6.92 13.44
C LEU A 227 6.87 -5.40 13.49
N LYS A 228 7.17 -4.74 12.37
CA LYS A 228 7.01 -3.30 12.18
C LYS A 228 5.75 -3.01 11.37
N LEU A 229 4.63 -2.83 12.06
CA LEU A 229 3.33 -2.61 11.43
C LEU A 229 2.91 -1.13 11.52
N CYS A 230 2.35 -0.58 10.45
CA CYS A 230 1.75 0.75 10.43
C CYS A 230 0.44 0.72 9.65
N PHE A 231 -0.61 1.37 10.16
CA PHE A 231 -1.92 1.38 9.53
C PHE A 231 -2.26 2.78 9.06
N ALA A 232 -2.71 2.88 7.80
CA ALA A 232 -3.17 4.13 7.21
C ALA A 232 -4.22 4.83 8.08
N HIS A 233 -4.31 6.16 7.96
CA HIS A 233 -5.36 6.97 8.61
C HIS A 233 -5.41 6.80 10.14
N GLY A 234 -4.25 6.62 10.78
CA GLY A 234 -4.14 6.48 12.25
C GLY A 234 -4.71 5.19 12.82
N GLY A 235 -4.82 4.12 12.01
CA GLY A 235 -5.49 2.89 12.40
C GLY A 235 -7.02 2.99 12.40
N GLY A 236 -7.57 4.01 11.74
CA GLY A 236 -9.01 4.24 11.66
C GLY A 236 -9.63 4.50 13.04
N TYR A 237 -10.61 3.68 13.43
CA TYR A 237 -11.29 3.81 14.71
C TYR A 237 -10.69 2.94 15.83
N ALA A 238 -9.62 2.18 15.56
CA ALA A 238 -9.03 1.27 16.55
C ALA A 238 -8.62 1.99 17.85
N CYS A 239 -7.90 3.11 17.75
CA CYS A 239 -7.47 3.88 18.92
C CYS A 239 -8.66 4.41 19.73
N PHE A 240 -9.71 4.92 19.07
CA PHE A 240 -10.92 5.39 19.73
C PHE A 240 -11.74 4.23 20.34
N GLY A 241 -11.74 3.09 19.66
CA GLY A 241 -12.45 1.86 20.03
C GLY A 241 -11.72 1.00 21.05
N ALA A 242 -10.47 1.31 21.42
CA ALA A 242 -9.63 0.45 22.27
C ALA A 242 -10.30 0.03 23.59
N PRO A 243 -10.98 0.92 24.35
CA PRO A 243 -11.70 0.50 25.56
C PRO A 243 -12.83 -0.49 25.31
N ARG A 244 -13.44 -0.47 24.12
CA ARG A 244 -14.44 -1.47 23.71
C ARG A 244 -13.77 -2.78 23.29
N MET A 245 -12.67 -2.69 22.53
CA MET A 245 -11.89 -3.86 22.11
C MET A 245 -11.36 -4.67 23.30
N ASN A 246 -10.99 -4.02 24.41
CA ASN A 246 -10.59 -4.71 25.64
C ASN A 246 -11.62 -5.71 26.19
N ARG A 247 -12.90 -5.61 25.82
CA ARG A 247 -13.91 -6.61 26.21
C ARG A 247 -13.87 -7.89 25.37
N GLY A 248 -13.23 -7.85 24.20
CA GLY A 248 -13.08 -8.97 23.29
C GLY A 248 -11.92 -9.90 23.65
N HIS A 249 -10.95 -9.42 24.44
CA HIS A 249 -9.96 -10.28 25.09
C HIS A 249 -10.65 -11.05 26.23
N LEU A 250 -10.92 -12.33 25.99
CA LEU A 250 -11.32 -13.30 27.01
C LEU A 250 -10.09 -14.08 27.48
#